data_AF-A0A6G1M623-F1
#
_entry.id   AF-A0A6G1M623-F1
#
_cell.length_a   1.000
_cell.length_b   1.000
_cell.length_c   1.000
_cell.angle_alpha   90.00
_cell.angle_beta   90.00
_cell.angle_gamma   90.00
#
_symmetry.space_group_name_H-M   'P 1'
#
loop_
_entity.id
_entity.type
_entity.pdbx_description
1 polymer ?
#
loop_
_entity_poly.entity_id
_entity_poly.type
_entity_poly.pdbx_seq_one_letter_code
_entity_poly.pdbx_strand_id
1 'polypeptide(L)'
;MGYTAQVAPYTYNDIMPRLRKNAQLAAATCTGGASGTACGLKWNTGPKFDGIMGLGEQLSALEVIQNTAPFVAPVGYLVDIDNGGVSKSNPNGTGTRGGVHNRNSQYLPYRLRNYEITLADRVGAAIITLVIVVVFALGARFTMIH
;
A
#
# COMPACT_ATOMS: atom_id res chain seq x y z
N MET A 1 5.58 -1.70 -8.82
CA MET A 1 6.81 -1.48 -9.64
C MET A 1 6.52 -1.41 -11.15
N GLY A 2 5.31 -1.71 -11.63
CA GLY A 2 5.00 -1.60 -13.06
C GLY A 2 5.12 -0.17 -13.58
N TYR A 3 4.74 0.82 -12.77
CA TYR A 3 4.93 2.24 -13.06
C TYR A 3 6.40 2.64 -13.22
N THR A 4 7.29 2.11 -12.37
CA THR A 4 8.74 2.38 -12.43
C THR A 4 9.32 1.94 -13.78
N ALA A 5 8.93 0.78 -14.29
CA ALA A 5 9.39 0.29 -15.58
C ALA A 5 8.90 1.15 -16.78
N GLN A 6 7.85 1.97 -16.59
CA GLN A 6 7.42 2.93 -17.60
C GLN A 6 8.23 4.23 -17.54
N VAL A 7 8.47 4.76 -16.34
CA VAL A 7 9.24 6.01 -16.14
C VAL A 7 10.74 5.81 -16.39
N ALA A 8 11.28 4.63 -16.04
CA ALA A 8 12.68 4.27 -16.18
C ALA A 8 12.80 3.00 -17.05
N PRO A 9 12.69 3.11 -18.39
CA PRO A 9 12.62 1.95 -19.29
C PRO A 9 13.83 1.02 -19.21
N TYR A 10 15.00 1.53 -18.83
CA TYR A 10 16.20 0.72 -18.63
C TYR A 10 16.04 -0.34 -17.52
N THR A 11 15.08 -0.16 -16.60
CA THR A 11 14.77 -1.13 -15.52
C THR A 11 13.81 -2.24 -15.96
N TYR A 12 13.25 -2.16 -17.17
CA TYR A 12 12.21 -3.09 -17.65
C TYR A 12 12.64 -4.56 -17.53
N ASN A 13 13.85 -4.87 -18.02
CA ASN A 13 14.36 -6.24 -18.09
C ASN A 13 14.59 -6.84 -16.69
N ASP A 14 14.79 -6.01 -15.67
CA ASP A 14 14.94 -6.47 -14.29
C ASP A 14 13.60 -6.58 -13.57
N ILE A 15 12.70 -5.61 -13.77
CA ILE A 15 11.45 -5.50 -13.03
C ILE A 15 10.37 -6.44 -13.62
N MET A 16 10.11 -6.36 -14.92
CA MET A 16 8.92 -6.97 -15.52
C MET A 16 8.91 -8.50 -15.50
N PRO A 17 10.03 -9.21 -15.73
CA PRO A 17 10.06 -10.67 -15.58
C PRO A 17 9.73 -11.12 -14.16
N ARG A 18 10.27 -10.43 -13.15
CA ARG A 18 10.03 -10.74 -11.72
C ARG A 18 8.59 -10.43 -11.34
N LEU A 19 8.09 -9.28 -11.79
CA LEU A 19 6.72 -8.84 -11.52
C LEU A 19 5.68 -9.78 -12.14
N ARG A 20 5.88 -10.23 -13.39
CA ARG A 20 5.01 -11.22 -14.03
C ARG A 20 5.01 -12.56 -13.31
N LYS A 21 6.18 -13.03 -12.87
CA LYS A 21 6.30 -14.24 -12.05
C LYS A 21 5.53 -14.11 -10.74
N ASN A 22 5.68 -12.98 -10.04
CA ASN A 22 4.92 -12.71 -8.81
C ASN A 22 3.41 -12.64 -9.06
N ALA A 23 2.97 -12.02 -10.16
CA ALA A 23 1.55 -11.96 -10.53
C ALA A 23 0.96 -13.36 -10.82
N GLN A 24 1.71 -14.22 -11.51
CA GLN A 24 1.29 -15.61 -11.74
C GLN A 24 1.16 -16.39 -10.43
N LEU A 25 2.12 -16.23 -9.51
CA LEU A 25 2.07 -16.89 -8.20
C LEU A 25 0.93 -16.35 -7.34
N ALA A 26 0.71 -15.04 -7.33
CA ALA A 26 -0.41 -14.42 -6.63
C ALA A 26 -1.75 -14.95 -7.14
N ALA A 27 -1.95 -14.95 -8.47
CA ALA A 27 -3.16 -15.48 -9.11
C ALA A 27 -3.38 -16.97 -8.81
N ALA A 28 -2.31 -17.76 -8.74
CA ALA A 28 -2.41 -19.18 -8.41
C ALA A 28 -2.96 -19.44 -6.99
N THR A 29 -2.75 -18.51 -6.05
CA THR A 29 -3.31 -18.62 -4.70
C THR A 29 -4.77 -18.20 -4.59
N CYS A 30 -5.37 -17.66 -5.65
CA CYS A 30 -6.76 -17.18 -5.69
C CYS A 30 -7.78 -18.32 -5.84
N THR A 31 -7.69 -19.31 -4.96
CA THR A 31 -8.54 -20.52 -4.96
C THR A 31 -9.29 -20.70 -3.64
N GLY A 32 -9.19 -19.74 -2.72
CA GLY A 32 -9.74 -19.83 -1.37
C GLY A 32 -11.17 -19.32 -1.22
N GLY A 33 -11.69 -19.43 0.00
CA GLY A 33 -13.02 -18.92 0.38
C GLY A 33 -14.19 -19.71 -0.20
N ALA A 34 -15.41 -19.33 0.18
CA ALA A 34 -16.63 -20.04 -0.21
C ALA A 34 -16.88 -20.02 -1.73
N SER A 35 -16.41 -18.97 -2.42
CA SER A 35 -16.55 -18.81 -3.87
C SER A 35 -15.37 -19.38 -4.66
N GLY A 36 -14.31 -19.86 -4.00
CA GLY A 36 -13.11 -20.39 -4.67
C GLY A 36 -12.27 -19.35 -5.40
N THR A 37 -12.42 -18.07 -5.05
CA THR A 37 -11.75 -16.93 -5.72
C THR A 37 -10.92 -16.06 -4.77
N ALA A 38 -10.94 -16.35 -3.46
CA ALA A 38 -10.18 -15.56 -2.50
C ALA A 38 -8.68 -15.82 -2.66
N CYS A 39 -7.91 -14.75 -2.80
CA CYS A 39 -6.45 -14.80 -2.85
C CYS A 39 -5.82 -14.84 -1.46
N GLY A 40 -4.73 -15.61 -1.34
CA GLY A 40 -3.84 -15.59 -0.18
C GLY A 40 -2.69 -14.60 -0.36
N LEU A 41 -1.77 -14.56 0.61
CA LEU A 41 -0.63 -13.64 0.60
C LEU A 41 0.72 -14.35 0.45
N LYS A 42 0.79 -15.64 0.78
CA LYS A 42 2.03 -16.43 0.66
C LYS A 42 2.26 -16.94 -0.76
N TRP A 43 2.90 -16.12 -1.58
CA TRP A 43 3.18 -16.46 -2.99
C TRP A 43 4.54 -17.17 -3.17
N ASN A 44 5.40 -17.17 -2.15
CA ASN A 44 6.73 -17.78 -2.18
C ASN A 44 6.74 -19.27 -1.79
N THR A 45 5.67 -19.77 -1.15
CA THR A 45 5.56 -21.16 -0.68
C THR A 45 4.88 -22.10 -1.67
N GLY A 46 4.50 -21.61 -2.85
CA GLY A 46 3.85 -22.38 -3.92
C GLY A 46 2.44 -21.87 -4.24
N PRO A 47 1.73 -22.53 -5.18
CA PRO A 47 0.47 -22.05 -5.74
C PRO A 47 -0.75 -22.28 -4.83
N LYS A 48 -0.56 -22.60 -3.55
CA LYS A 48 -1.66 -22.99 -2.67
C LYS A 48 -2.19 -21.78 -1.90
N PHE A 49 -3.51 -21.69 -1.80
CA PHE A 49 -4.14 -20.80 -0.84
C PHE A 49 -3.63 -21.11 0.57
N ASP A 50 -3.23 -20.08 1.29
CA ASP A 50 -2.57 -20.18 2.61
C ASP A 50 -3.55 -20.24 3.77
N GLY A 51 -4.86 -20.26 3.49
CA GLY A 51 -5.92 -20.26 4.49
C GLY A 51 -6.26 -18.88 5.04
N ILE A 52 -5.54 -17.83 4.62
CA ILE A 52 -5.71 -16.46 5.10
C ILE A 52 -6.32 -15.63 3.98
N MET A 53 -7.43 -14.95 4.28
CA MET A 53 -8.09 -14.05 3.35
C MET A 53 -8.58 -12.80 4.08
N GLY A 54 -8.54 -11.68 3.37
CA GLY A 54 -8.99 -10.38 3.86
C GLY A 54 -8.79 -9.32 2.79
N LEU A 55 -9.14 -8.07 3.13
CA LEU A 55 -9.04 -6.95 2.22
C LEU A 55 -7.59 -6.70 1.78
N GLY A 56 -6.62 -6.83 2.69
CA GLY A 56 -5.21 -6.59 2.40
C GLY A 56 -4.64 -7.60 1.40
N GLU A 57 -5.02 -8.87 1.56
CA GLU A 57 -4.63 -9.98 0.70
C GLU A 57 -5.22 -9.82 -0.70
N GLN A 58 -6.51 -9.46 -0.79
CA GLN A 58 -7.14 -9.18 -2.08
C GLN A 58 -6.52 -7.95 -2.76
N LEU A 59 -6.27 -6.86 -2.02
CA LEU A 59 -5.66 -5.65 -2.56
C LEU A 59 -4.22 -5.89 -3.03
N SER A 60 -3.45 -6.67 -2.27
CA SER A 60 -2.07 -7.00 -2.64
C SER A 60 -2.02 -7.84 -3.92
N ALA A 61 -2.88 -8.86 -4.02
CA ALA A 61 -3.00 -9.67 -5.23
C ALA A 61 -3.44 -8.82 -6.43
N LEU A 62 -4.45 -7.96 -6.25
CA LEU A 62 -4.94 -7.05 -7.28
C LEU A 62 -3.83 -6.12 -7.78
N GLU A 63 -3.09 -5.48 -6.87
CA GLU A 63 -2.03 -4.53 -7.22
C GLU A 63 -0.93 -5.19 -8.05
N VAL A 64 -0.47 -6.37 -7.66
CA VAL A 64 0.60 -7.07 -8.38
C VAL A 64 0.14 -7.51 -9.76
N ILE A 65 -1.09 -7.99 -9.89
CA ILE A 65 -1.68 -8.36 -11.18
C ILE A 65 -1.82 -7.13 -12.09
N GLN A 66 -2.41 -6.04 -11.59
CA GLN A 66 -2.61 -4.80 -12.35
C GLN A 66 -1.29 -4.16 -12.79
N ASN A 67 -0.23 -4.28 -11.99
CA ASN A 67 1.09 -3.77 -12.34
C ASN A 67 1.69 -4.43 -13.60
N THR A 68 1.14 -5.57 -14.07
CA THR A 68 1.59 -6.21 -15.32
C THR A 68 0.95 -5.63 -16.59
N ALA A 69 -0.19 -4.94 -16.45
CA ALA A 69 -1.01 -4.42 -17.53
C ALA A 69 -0.39 -3.29 -18.39
N PRO A 70 0.49 -2.40 -17.88
CA PRO A 70 1.02 -1.26 -18.66
C PRO A 70 1.73 -1.55 -19.98
N PHE A 71 2.11 -2.80 -20.21
CA PHE A 71 2.82 -3.22 -21.41
C PHE A 71 1.95 -4.12 -22.30
N VAL A 72 0.63 -4.04 -22.13
CA VAL A 72 -0.37 -4.83 -22.86
C VAL A 72 -1.38 -3.86 -23.47
N ALA A 73 -1.62 -3.93 -24.78
CA ALA A 73 -2.67 -3.14 -25.40
C ALA A 73 -4.06 -3.53 -24.84
N PRO A 74 -4.99 -2.59 -24.59
CA PRO A 74 -4.96 -1.16 -24.95
C PRO A 74 -4.37 -0.23 -23.88
N VAL A 75 -4.00 -0.76 -22.71
CA VAL A 75 -3.45 -0.01 -21.57
C VAL A 75 -1.98 0.33 -21.87
N GLY A 76 -1.80 1.39 -22.66
CA GLY A 76 -0.49 1.86 -23.12
C GLY A 76 0.34 2.56 -22.04
N TYR A 77 1.40 3.23 -22.51
CA TYR A 77 2.34 3.99 -21.69
C TYR A 77 1.70 5.19 -20.99
N LEU A 78 2.41 5.74 -20.01
CA LEU A 78 2.03 6.94 -19.26
C LEU A 78 1.57 8.08 -20.17
N VAL A 79 0.42 8.64 -19.80
CA VAL A 79 -0.11 9.85 -20.42
C VAL A 79 0.30 11.10 -19.64
N ASP A 80 0.49 12.17 -20.39
CA ASP A 80 0.86 13.53 -20.02
C ASP A 80 0.07 14.51 -20.92
N ILE A 81 0.29 15.81 -20.74
CA ILE A 81 -0.40 16.87 -21.49
C ILE A 81 -0.29 16.71 -23.01
N ASP A 82 0.82 16.18 -23.50
CA ASP A 82 1.11 16.10 -24.94
C ASP A 82 0.70 14.76 -25.60
N ASN A 83 0.38 13.73 -24.82
CA ASN A 83 0.19 12.36 -25.35
C ASN A 83 -1.09 11.65 -24.86
N GLY A 84 -2.11 12.40 -24.42
CA GLY A 84 -3.46 11.86 -24.16
C GLY A 84 -4.00 12.09 -22.74
N GLY A 85 -3.30 12.87 -21.90
CA GLY A 85 -3.79 13.27 -20.60
C GLY A 85 -5.00 14.21 -20.71
N VAL A 86 -6.17 13.77 -20.23
CA VAL A 86 -7.41 14.58 -20.27
C VAL A 86 -7.68 15.36 -18.98
N SER A 87 -6.88 15.14 -17.93
CA SER A 87 -7.02 15.85 -16.65
C SER A 87 -6.77 17.36 -16.83
N LYS A 88 -7.60 18.19 -16.19
CA LYS A 88 -7.50 19.65 -16.27
C LYS A 88 -6.70 20.18 -15.07
N SER A 89 -5.71 21.03 -15.36
CA SER A 89 -4.97 21.75 -14.33
C SER A 89 -5.88 22.75 -13.61
N ASN A 90 -5.69 22.93 -12.31
CA ASN A 90 -6.27 24.03 -11.53
C ASN A 90 -5.13 24.90 -10.96
N PRO A 91 -4.69 25.94 -11.67
CA PRO A 91 -3.59 26.80 -11.24
C PRO A 91 -3.86 27.56 -9.92
N ASN A 92 -5.12 27.71 -9.52
CA ASN A 92 -5.56 28.31 -8.26
C ASN A 92 -5.90 27.23 -7.19
N GLY A 93 -5.47 25.98 -7.39
CA GLY A 93 -5.74 24.85 -6.50
C GLY A 93 -4.98 24.94 -5.17
N THR A 94 -5.27 25.94 -4.35
CA THR A 94 -4.62 26.15 -3.05
C THR A 94 -5.16 25.23 -1.94
N GLY A 95 -5.95 24.20 -2.28
CA GLY A 95 -6.66 23.38 -1.30
C GLY A 95 -7.41 24.27 -0.31
N THR A 96 -8.40 25.04 -0.78
CA THR A 96 -9.19 25.90 0.11
C THR A 96 -9.78 25.04 1.23
N ARG A 97 -9.62 25.48 2.49
CA ARG A 97 -10.27 24.85 3.67
C ARG A 97 -11.79 24.69 3.51
N GLY A 98 -12.41 25.43 2.57
CA GLY A 98 -13.81 25.26 2.17
C GLY A 98 -14.13 23.96 1.42
N GLY A 99 -13.14 23.27 0.83
CA GLY A 99 -13.30 21.93 0.25
C GLY A 99 -13.25 20.80 1.29
N VAL A 100 -12.73 21.08 2.49
CA VAL A 100 -12.87 20.19 3.65
C VAL A 100 -14.21 20.50 4.29
N HIS A 101 -15.29 20.01 3.68
CA HIS A 101 -16.59 19.99 4.35
C HIS A 101 -16.45 19.05 5.55
N ASN A 102 -16.19 19.67 6.71
CA ASN A 102 -16.23 19.03 8.00
C ASN A 102 -15.16 17.92 8.14
N ARG A 103 -13.95 18.29 8.61
CA ARG A 103 -12.86 17.35 8.95
C ARG A 103 -13.33 16.18 9.84
N ASN A 104 -14.43 16.36 10.59
CA ASN A 104 -15.03 15.29 11.37
C ASN A 104 -15.90 14.34 10.53
N SER A 105 -16.58 14.84 9.49
CA SER A 105 -17.48 14.03 8.64
C SER A 105 -16.71 13.14 7.67
N GLN A 106 -15.61 13.65 7.11
CA GLN A 106 -14.79 12.91 6.14
C GLN A 106 -14.08 11.68 6.75
N TYR A 107 -13.95 11.61 8.08
CA TYR A 107 -13.33 10.50 8.81
C TYR A 107 -14.33 9.62 9.58
N LEU A 108 -15.63 9.93 9.54
CA LEU A 108 -16.68 9.07 10.11
C LEU A 108 -16.61 7.60 9.65
N PRO A 109 -16.34 7.27 8.36
CA PRO A 109 -16.27 5.87 7.94
C PRO A 109 -14.98 5.15 8.38
N TYR A 110 -13.97 5.88 8.87
CA TYR A 110 -12.69 5.33 9.35
C TYR A 110 -12.55 5.38 10.88
N ARG A 111 -13.52 5.95 11.60
CA ARG A 111 -13.58 5.79 13.05
C ARG A 111 -14.04 4.36 13.37
N LEU A 112 -13.21 3.63 14.10
CA LEU A 112 -13.63 2.41 14.78
C LEU A 112 -14.84 2.77 15.66
N ARG A 113 -16.03 2.26 15.29
CA ARG A 113 -17.33 2.69 15.84
C ARG A 113 -17.44 2.60 17.37
N ASN A 114 -16.60 1.78 18.00
CA ASN A 114 -16.59 1.52 19.44
C ASN A 114 -15.22 1.77 20.10
N TYR A 115 -14.32 2.54 19.47
CA TYR A 115 -13.04 2.90 20.09
C TYR A 115 -13.07 4.37 20.51
N GLU A 116 -13.39 4.61 21.77
CA GLU A 116 -13.22 5.91 22.40
C GLU A 116 -11.86 5.92 23.11
N ILE A 117 -11.02 6.89 22.79
CA ILE A 117 -9.69 7.01 23.39
C ILE A 117 -9.88 7.28 24.88
N THR A 118 -9.55 6.30 25.71
CA THR A 118 -9.67 6.41 27.16
C THR A 118 -8.44 7.08 27.76
N LEU A 119 -8.53 7.45 29.04
CA LEU A 119 -7.38 7.94 29.80
C LEU A 119 -6.26 6.88 29.88
N ALA A 120 -6.63 5.59 29.90
CA ALA A 120 -5.68 4.49 29.92
C ALA A 120 -4.82 4.44 28.65
N ASP A 121 -5.41 4.66 27.47
CA ASP A 121 -4.69 4.67 26.20
C ASP A 121 -3.68 5.83 26.13
N ARG A 122 -4.06 7.00 26.66
CA ARG A 122 -3.17 8.17 26.72
C ARG A 122 -1.97 7.95 27.63
N VAL A 123 -2.21 7.35 28.80
CA VAL A 123 -1.14 7.05 29.77
C VAL A 123 -0.22 5.95 29.23
N GLY A 124 -0.79 4.88 28.65
CA GLY A 124 -0.02 3.81 28.02
C GLY A 124 0.88 4.31 26.89
N ALA A 125 0.34 5.17 26.01
CA ALA A 125 1.13 5.77 24.92
C ALA A 125 2.28 6.64 25.44
N ALA A 126 2.05 7.43 26.50
CA ALA A 126 3.09 8.27 27.10
C ALA A 126 4.22 7.44 27.72
N ILE A 127 3.88 6.36 28.44
CA ILE A 127 4.87 5.47 29.06
C ILE A 127 5.72 4.78 28.00
N ILE A 128 5.10 4.20 26.97
CA ILE A 128 5.84 3.53 25.88
C ILE A 128 6.79 4.50 25.20
N THR A 129 6.34 5.73 24.92
CA THR A 129 7.18 6.75 24.30
C THR A 129 8.39 7.09 25.17
N LEU A 130 8.19 7.26 26.48
CA LEU A 130 9.28 7.50 27.43
C LEU A 130 10.28 6.34 27.50
N VAL A 131 9.79 5.10 27.57
CA VAL A 131 10.64 3.91 27.58
C VAL A 131 11.49 3.83 26.33
N ILE A 132 10.89 4.05 25.15
CA ILE A 132 11.61 4.07 23.87
C ILE A 132 12.71 5.14 23.91
N VAL A 133 12.38 6.37 24.30
CA VAL A 133 13.35 7.48 24.38
C VAL A 133 14.51 7.14 25.33
N VAL A 134 14.22 6.56 26.50
CA VAL A 134 15.24 6.18 27.48
C VAL A 134 16.13 5.05 26.95
N VAL A 135 15.55 4.02 26.33
CA VAL A 135 16.31 2.90 25.74
C VAL A 135 17.24 3.40 24.63
N PHE A 136 16.74 4.26 23.72
CA PHE A 136 17.57 4.84 22.66
C PHE A 136 18.67 5.76 23.22
N ALA A 137 18.37 6.57 24.24
CA ALA A 137 19.36 7.47 24.85
C ALA A 137 20.47 6.70 25.60
N LEU A 138 20.11 5.67 26.38
CA LEU A 138 21.09 4.84 27.09
C LEU A 138 21.87 3.94 26.13
N GLY A 139 21.22 3.38 25.11
CA GLY A 139 21.88 2.60 24.06
C GLY A 139 22.90 3.42 23.28
N ALA A 140 22.57 4.67 22.92
CA ALA A 140 23.50 5.58 22.26
C ALA A 140 24.69 5.99 23.15
N ARG A 141 24.51 6.02 24.48
CA ARG A 141 25.63 6.27 25.42
C ARG A 141 26.56 5.08 25.55
N PHE A 142 26.03 3.85 25.50
CA PHE A 142 26.83 2.62 25.60
C PHE A 142 27.72 2.40 24.38
N THR A 143 27.25 2.75 23.17
CA THR A 143 28.03 2.62 21.93
C THR A 143 29.09 3.70 21.72
N MET A 144 29.11 4.77 22.53
CA MET A 144 30.13 5.84 22.47
C MET A 144 31.28 5.65 23.49
N ILE A 145 31.24 4.62 24.34
CA ILE A 145 32.25 4.35 25.39
C ILE A 145 33.13 3.12 25.03
N HIS A 146 33.03 2.62 23.79
CA HIS A 146 33.91 1.61 23.20
C HIS A 146 34.40 2.11 21.84
#